data_AF-A0A953Z315-F1
#
_entry.id   AF-A0A953Z315-F1
#
_cell.length_a   1.000
_cell.length_b   1.000
_cell.length_c   1.000
_cell.angle_alpha   90.00
_cell.angle_beta   90.00
_cell.angle_gamma   90.00
#
_symmetry.space_group_name_H-M   'P 1'
#
loop_
_entity.id
_entity.type
_entity.pdbx_description
1 polymer ?
#
loop_
_entity_poly.entity_id
_entity_poly.type
_entity_poly.pdbx_seq_one_letter_code
_entity_poly.pdbx_strand_id
1 'polypeptide(L)' 'MEDQRFMREALELALRGRGFVSPNPMVGCVIVKGSKVLGRGFHQRFGDAHAEVNALAEAKKAKGATAYITLEPC' A
#
# COMPACT_ATOMS: atom_id res chain seq x y z
N MET A 1 -5.17 -15.24 -9.94
CA MET A 1 -4.52 -14.38 -10.96
C MET A 1 -4.65 -12.90 -10.63
N GLU A 2 -5.80 -12.42 -10.13
CA GLU A 2 -5.98 -11.02 -9.71
C GLU A 2 -5.20 -10.66 -8.44
N ASP A 3 -5.15 -11.54 -7.43
CA ASP A 3 -4.40 -11.27 -6.19
C ASP A 3 -2.92 -10.98 -6.44
N GLN A 4 -2.29 -11.81 -7.28
CA GLN A 4 -0.90 -11.63 -7.67
C GLN A 4 -0.67 -10.34 -8.48
N ARG A 5 -1.70 -9.84 -9.17
CA ARG A 5 -1.60 -8.55 -9.88
C ARG A 5 -1.56 -7.41 -8.87
N PHE A 6 -2.48 -7.39 -7.91
CA PHE A 6 -2.53 -6.33 -6.90
C PHE A 6 -1.34 -6.38 -5.93
N MET A 7 -0.87 -7.59 -5.58
CA MET A 7 0.35 -7.72 -4.76
C MET A 7 1.60 -7.26 -5.53
N ARG A 8 1.70 -7.53 -6.84
CA ARG A 8 2.78 -6.96 -7.67
C ARG A 8 2.73 -5.43 -7.69
N GLU A 9 1.55 -4.85 -7.83
CA GLU A 9 1.36 -3.40 -7.76
C GLU A 9 1.77 -2.81 -6.39
N ALA A 10 1.46 -3.52 -5.29
CA ALA A 10 1.91 -3.13 -3.95
C ALA A 10 3.44 -3.18 -3.79
N LEU A 11 4.10 -4.20 -4.36
CA LEU A 11 5.56 -4.30 -4.39
C LEU A 11 6.19 -3.16 -5.20
N GLU A 12 5.62 -2.80 -6.36
CA GLU A 12 6.07 -1.66 -7.17
C GLU A 12 5.91 -0.32 -6.45
N LEU A 13 4.83 -0.16 -5.67
CA LEU A 13 4.64 1.01 -4.81
C LEU A 13 5.71 1.07 -3.71
N ALA A 14 6.02 -0.05 -3.05
CA ALA A 14 7.02 -0.11 -1.99
C ALA A 14 8.40 0.39 -2.46
N LEU A 15 8.80 0.04 -3.68
CA LEU A 15 10.08 0.47 -4.27
C LEU A 15 10.24 1.98 -4.38
N ARG A 16 9.14 2.75 -4.38
CA ARG A 16 9.19 4.23 -4.40
C ARG A 16 9.72 4.83 -3.10
N GLY A 17 9.69 4.10 -1.99
CA GLY A 17 10.28 4.52 -0.72
C GLY A 17 11.81 4.35 -0.65
N ARG A 18 12.43 3.72 -1.66
CA ARG A 18 13.85 3.38 -1.65
C ARG A 18 14.72 4.62 -1.43
N GLY A 19 15.57 4.56 -0.40
CA GLY A 19 16.50 5.64 -0.04
C GLY A 19 15.91 6.72 0.86
N PHE A 20 14.60 6.71 1.14
CA PHE A 20 13.92 7.73 1.94
C PHE A 20 13.36 7.23 3.27
N VAL A 21 13.18 5.91 3.41
CA VAL A 21 12.46 5.31 4.54
C VAL A 21 13.33 4.70 5.62
N SER A 22 14.64 4.51 5.37
CA SER A 22 15.54 3.90 6.36
C SER A 22 15.54 4.69 7.68
N PRO A 23 15.53 4.04 8.87
CA PRO A 23 15.65 2.59 9.13
C PRO A 23 14.40 1.73 8.90
N ASN A 24 13.25 2.33 8.57
CA ASN A 24 12.00 1.58 8.36
C ASN A 24 12.03 0.80 7.03
N PRO A 25 11.21 -0.27 6.91
CA PRO A 25 11.09 -1.02 5.68
C PRO A 25 10.37 -0.23 4.58
N MET A 26 10.66 -0.59 3.32
CA MET A 26 9.83 -0.19 2.20
C MET A 26 8.52 -0.99 2.23
N VAL A 27 7.40 -0.29 2.36
CA VAL A 27 6.07 -0.92 2.39
C VAL A 27 5.18 -0.26 1.35
N GLY A 28 4.42 -1.06 0.61
CA GLY A 28 3.39 -0.61 -0.32
C GLY A 28 2.05 -1.28 0.01
N CYS A 29 0.96 -0.58 -0.28
CA CYS A 29 -0.40 -1.03 -0.01
C CYS A 29 -1.34 -0.62 -1.14
N VAL A 30 -2.22 -1.54 -1.53
CA VAL A 30 -3.30 -1.31 -2.52
C VAL A 30 -4.62 -1.78 -1.91
N ILE A 31 -5.64 -0.92 -1.91
CA ILE A 31 -6.99 -1.25 -1.43
C ILE A 31 -7.90 -1.45 -2.63
N VAL A 32 -8.59 -2.58 -2.71
CA VAL A 32 -9.45 -2.93 -3.85
C VAL A 32 -10.83 -3.41 -3.42
N LYS A 33 -11.83 -3.19 -4.26
CA LYS A 33 -13.18 -3.75 -4.08
C LYS A 33 -13.65 -4.35 -5.40
N GLY A 34 -13.68 -5.68 -5.46
CA GLY A 34 -13.75 -6.39 -6.74
C GLY A 34 -12.49 -6.11 -7.56
N SER A 35 -12.65 -5.79 -8.85
CA SER A 35 -11.54 -5.45 -9.75
C SER A 35 -11.07 -3.98 -9.66
N LYS A 36 -11.76 -3.14 -8.86
CA LYS A 36 -11.49 -1.70 -8.77
C LYS A 36 -10.52 -1.37 -7.65
N VAL A 37 -9.43 -0.70 -7.99
CA VAL A 37 -8.53 -0.06 -7.00
C VAL A 37 -9.21 1.19 -6.44
N LEU A 38 -9.33 1.23 -5.11
CA LEU A 38 -9.91 2.35 -4.36
C LEU A 38 -8.85 3.30 -3.84
N GLY A 39 -7.63 2.83 -3.56
CA GLY A 39 -6.53 3.66 -3.09
C GLY A 39 -5.19 2.94 -3.11
N ARG A 40 -4.11 3.71 -3.17
CA ARG A 40 -2.73 3.26 -3.22
C ARG A 40 -1.89 4.03 -2.22
N GLY A 41 -0.93 3.36 -1.61
CA GLY A 41 -0.03 3.98 -0.67
C GLY A 41 1.32 3.28 -0.63
N PHE A 42 2.34 4.03 -0.26
CA PHE A 42 3.64 3.51 0.13
C PHE A 42 4.18 4.35 1.28
N HIS A 43 5.09 3.80 2.07
CA HIS A 43 5.82 4.58 3.07
C HIS A 43 6.80 5.51 2.34
N GLN A 44 6.59 6.82 2.41
CA GLN A 44 7.29 7.78 1.54
C GLN A 44 8.62 8.25 2.13
N ARG A 45 8.68 8.40 3.45
CA ARG A 45 9.85 8.92 4.18
C ARG A 45 9.82 8.44 5.62
N PHE A 46 11.00 8.26 6.22
CA PHE A 46 11.13 7.98 7.63
C PHE A 46 10.39 9.03 8.48
N GLY A 47 9.55 8.57 9.41
CA GLY A 47 8.71 9.41 10.28
C GLY A 47 7.35 9.79 9.70
N ASP A 48 7.12 9.61 8.40
CA ASP A 48 5.82 9.86 7.77
C ASP A 48 4.85 8.66 7.92
N ALA A 49 3.61 8.86 7.50
CA ALA A 49 2.56 7.85 7.54
C ALA A 49 2.95 6.54 6.82
N HIS A 50 2.43 5.43 7.35
CA HIS A 50 2.61 4.10 6.78
C HIS A 50 1.85 3.93 5.44
N ALA A 51 2.18 2.88 4.71
CA ALA A 51 1.60 2.60 3.41
C ALA A 51 0.06 2.42 3.46
N GLU A 52 -0.44 1.71 4.46
CA GLU A 52 -1.87 1.45 4.68
C GLU A 52 -2.64 2.73 5.01
N VAL A 53 -2.04 3.64 5.78
CA VAL A 53 -2.64 4.95 6.10
C VAL A 53 -2.74 5.78 4.82
N ASN A 54 -1.68 5.82 4.02
CA ASN A 54 -1.67 6.53 2.74
C ASN A 54 -2.69 5.95 1.76
N ALA A 55 -2.81 4.62 1.68
CA ALA A 55 -3.79 3.96 0.81
C ALA A 55 -5.24 4.22 1.27
N LEU A 56 -5.50 4.20 2.58
CA LEU A 56 -6.81 4.51 3.15
C LEU A 56 -7.22 5.97 2.93
N ALA A 57 -6.27 6.91 2.99
CA ALA A 57 -6.53 8.32 2.73
C ALA A 57 -7.05 8.56 1.30
N GLU A 58 -6.58 7.79 0.32
CA GLU A 58 -7.11 7.81 -1.05
C GLU A 58 -8.45 7.06 -1.16
N ALA A 59 -8.61 5.97 -0.41
CA ALA A 59 -9.77 5.08 -0.48
C ALA A 59 -11.02 5.63 0.23
N LYS A 60 -11.78 6.50 -0.45
CA LYS A 60 -13.03 7.13 0.06
C LYS A 60 -14.11 6.16 0.58
N LYS A 61 -14.12 4.88 0.17
CA LYS A 61 -15.13 3.86 0.55
C LYS A 61 -14.52 2.47 0.76
N ALA A 62 -13.58 2.35 1.70
CA ALA A 62 -12.84 1.10 1.96
C ALA A 62 -13.64 -0.03 2.64
N LYS A 63 -14.86 0.21 3.16
CA LYS A 63 -15.61 -0.84 3.86
C LYS A 63 -15.95 -2.02 2.93
N GLY A 64 -15.55 -3.23 3.35
CA GLY A 64 -15.69 -4.47 2.59
C GLY A 64 -14.74 -4.57 1.39
N ALA A 65 -13.63 -3.84 1.41
CA ALA A 65 -12.52 -3.95 0.46
C ALA A 65 -11.47 -4.97 0.96
N THR A 66 -10.58 -5.39 0.06
CA THR A 66 -9.39 -6.17 0.36
C THR A 66 -8.16 -5.26 0.30
N ALA A 67 -7.25 -5.39 1.25
CA ALA A 67 -5.96 -4.72 1.23
C ALA A 67 -4.85 -5.71 0.85
N TYR A 68 -4.04 -5.35 -0.15
CA TYR A 68 -2.79 -6.05 -0.49
C TYR A 68 -1.65 -5.20 0.04
N ILE A 69 -0.97 -5.70 1.06
CA ILE A 69 0.14 -5.01 1.73
C ILE A 69 1.38 -5.89 1.72
N THR A 70 2.55 -5.29 1.48
CA THR A 70 3.82 -6.02 1.29
C THR A 70 4.48 -6.47 2.59
N LEU A 71 3.97 -6.01 3.74
CA LEU A 71 4.41 -6.39 5.08
C LEU A 71 3.19 -6.43 6.00
N GLU A 72 3.20 -7.30 7.00
CA GLU A 72 2.13 -7.35 8.01
C GLU A 72 1.97 -5.97 8.70
N PRO A 73 0.73 -5.42 8.80
CA PRO A 73 0.47 -4.13 9.45
C PRO A 73 0.82 -4.14 10.95
N CYS A 74 1.09 -2.95 11.51
CA CYS A 74 1.37 -2.74 12.94
C CYS A 74 0.38 -1.76 13.59
#